data_AF-A0A9W6NE32-F1
#
_entry.id   AF-A0A9W6NE32-F1
#
_cell.length_a   1.000
_cell.length_b   1.000
_cell.length_c   1.000
_cell.angle_alpha   90.00
_cell.angle_beta   90.00
_cell.angle_gamma   90.00
#
_symmetry.space_group_name_H-M   'P 1'
#
loop_
_entity.id
_entity.type
_entity.pdbx_description
1 polymer ?
#
loop_
_entity_poly.entity_id
_entity_poly.type
_entity_poly.pdbx_seq_one_letter_code
_entity_poly.pdbx_strand_id
1 'polypeptide(L)'
;MRLSPVLALLASFLIPLTAVAGWFGKDGPALSVERKVSHYRDWNTGMRREEVTIMLRVNGRPLSNEKLGLALGANEEDAQLTTVFEAVSAGPNDALVLYRTSGNFELARLYMENDRLRSQSLVRDLTQNWFTDARMPGWISVQQENHLHLVQINPLRVVDIGSGVLLDVRGDIALMAEEGYHQPTSSIHAVSISQGKPVAELPLEKACFALPQFEFTHPLVYARFPESTLEQLMFQHGPAWFDTNFELASGATPQLRLKATQKLPRPALERWYVDLREEGDGYADNRDTLDLQPPACPNNANPRLGADKEPYPSKSVMAEDFCLNDDYPGVTAAIRQQRCVLPATSRVVVKTPHWQIEALRFAYRPQNGKAPIEQLVYQLRQGQTVNRAIAGDGGEDLRLREVLPIGEGQALIKARGDGAYELFHAYSDGAGKLRLQHLETLSYSSSPLDTSKPGWVYQRSRGVLIKIQPFGFERVGSGLLDIRGEELLFQYVNDGSKGLMLISMPFQPEPQAPGVGDDAPRYQLSAGCRLADDPDWELAVPAADATLTESAAWFSRNFDYTNGKPGSIVLHKDHQLRVKLGCGPDSQ
;
A
#
# COMPACT_ATOMS: atom_id res chain seq x y z
N MET A 1 1.47 -47.92 -65.45
CA MET A 1 2.66 -48.33 -64.66
C MET A 1 3.51 -47.08 -64.45
N ARG A 2 3.48 -46.50 -63.23
CA ARG A 2 4.57 -46.52 -62.20
C ARG A 2 5.82 -45.73 -62.67
N LEU A 3 6.35 -44.69 -62.03
CA LEU A 3 6.30 -44.13 -60.66
C LEU A 3 6.70 -42.63 -60.69
N SER A 4 6.26 -41.83 -59.71
CA SER A 4 6.88 -40.55 -59.27
C SER A 4 7.85 -40.82 -58.07
N PRO A 5 8.42 -39.85 -57.31
CA PRO A 5 8.93 -38.46 -57.52
C PRO A 5 10.34 -38.19 -56.87
N VAL A 6 10.72 -36.90 -56.71
CA VAL A 6 11.50 -36.24 -55.61
C VAL A 6 12.91 -35.66 -55.94
N LEU A 7 13.10 -34.43 -55.42
CA LEU A 7 14.35 -33.70 -55.06
C LEU A 7 14.96 -32.74 -56.09
N ALA A 8 14.37 -31.55 -56.17
CA ALA A 8 15.11 -30.30 -56.31
C ALA A 8 15.33 -29.73 -54.88
N LEU A 9 16.57 -29.51 -54.46
CA LEU A 9 16.88 -28.88 -53.17
C LEU A 9 18.01 -27.87 -53.31
N LEU A 10 17.60 -26.61 -53.12
CA LEU A 10 18.31 -25.44 -52.61
C LEU A 10 19.84 -25.55 -52.46
N ALA A 11 20.55 -24.86 -53.35
CA ALA A 11 21.88 -24.30 -53.09
C ALA A 11 21.72 -22.78 -52.92
N SER A 12 21.40 -22.32 -51.71
CA SER A 12 21.46 -20.90 -51.31
C SER A 12 21.40 -20.79 -49.79
N PHE A 13 22.32 -20.00 -49.23
CA PHE A 13 22.43 -19.56 -47.82
C PHE A 13 22.75 -20.59 -46.74
N LEU A 14 24.04 -20.83 -46.53
CA LEU A 14 24.63 -21.11 -45.20
C LEU A 14 26.03 -20.48 -45.16
N ILE A 15 26.12 -19.21 -44.72
CA ILE A 15 27.37 -18.67 -44.18
C ILE A 15 27.36 -19.02 -42.69
N PRO A 16 28.22 -19.92 -42.21
CA PRO A 16 28.36 -20.12 -40.78
C PRO A 16 29.09 -18.91 -40.20
N LEU A 17 28.42 -18.16 -39.30
CA LEU A 17 29.05 -17.23 -38.38
C LEU A 17 29.82 -18.05 -37.31
N THR A 18 30.89 -18.71 -37.73
CA THR A 18 31.91 -19.23 -36.80
C THR A 18 32.87 -18.11 -36.45
N ALA A 19 33.04 -17.91 -35.15
CA ALA A 19 34.01 -17.07 -34.47
C ALA A 19 35.27 -16.75 -35.29
N VAL A 20 35.44 -15.47 -35.65
CA VAL A 20 36.77 -14.91 -35.94
C VAL A 20 37.39 -14.49 -34.62
N ALA A 21 37.78 -15.48 -33.81
CA ALA A 21 38.67 -15.28 -32.67
C ALA A 21 40.10 -15.45 -33.19
N GLY A 22 40.78 -14.33 -33.42
CA GLY A 22 42.18 -14.32 -33.83
C GLY A 22 42.41 -13.34 -34.98
N TRP A 23 43.09 -12.24 -34.65
CA TRP A 23 43.67 -11.17 -35.50
C TRP A 23 43.10 -9.78 -35.20
N PHE A 24 43.23 -9.34 -33.94
CA PHE A 24 43.37 -7.91 -33.67
C PHE A 24 44.82 -7.67 -33.23
N GLY A 25 45.69 -7.49 -34.24
CA GLY A 25 46.99 -6.85 -34.05
C GLY A 25 46.81 -5.36 -33.70
N LYS A 26 47.89 -4.59 -33.74
CA LYS A 26 47.92 -3.12 -33.54
C LYS A 26 46.97 -2.30 -34.45
N ASP A 27 46.22 -2.94 -35.34
CA ASP A 27 45.40 -2.33 -36.40
C ASP A 27 43.88 -2.41 -36.13
N GLY A 28 43.45 -2.90 -34.95
CA GLY A 28 42.04 -2.86 -34.55
C GLY A 28 41.58 -1.47 -34.08
N PRO A 29 40.26 -1.21 -34.02
CA PRO A 29 39.74 0.04 -33.46
C PRO A 29 40.25 0.26 -32.02
N ALA A 30 40.54 1.52 -31.68
CA ALA A 30 41.16 1.87 -30.40
C ALA A 30 40.25 1.54 -29.21
N LEU A 31 38.93 1.54 -29.42
CA LEU A 31 37.93 1.07 -28.48
C LEU A 31 37.00 0.08 -29.19
N SER A 32 36.81 -1.11 -28.63
CA SER A 32 35.90 -2.12 -29.17
C SER A 32 35.01 -2.76 -28.10
N VAL A 33 33.82 -3.19 -28.54
CA VAL A 33 32.84 -3.89 -27.73
C VAL A 33 32.70 -5.30 -28.27
N GLU A 34 32.99 -6.30 -27.44
CA GLU A 34 32.84 -7.72 -27.75
C GLU A 34 31.66 -8.28 -26.95
N ARG A 35 30.66 -8.83 -27.65
CA ARG A 35 29.48 -9.47 -27.04
C ARG A 35 29.59 -10.98 -27.21
N LYS A 36 29.75 -11.70 -26.11
CA LYS A 36 29.82 -13.16 -26.09
C LYS A 36 28.52 -13.73 -25.53
N VAL A 37 27.84 -14.56 -26.32
CA VAL A 37 26.62 -15.25 -25.89
C VAL A 37 26.98 -16.69 -25.53
N SER A 38 26.77 -17.08 -24.28
CA SER A 38 26.81 -18.47 -23.81
C SER A 38 25.39 -18.99 -23.63
N HIS A 39 25.20 -20.29 -23.81
CA HIS A 39 23.95 -20.98 -23.48
C HIS A 39 24.20 -21.91 -22.30
N TYR A 40 23.35 -21.85 -21.28
CA TYR A 40 23.39 -22.77 -20.16
C TYR A 40 22.00 -23.36 -19.90
N ARG A 41 21.94 -24.49 -19.18
CA ARG A 41 20.68 -25.06 -18.74
C ARG A 41 20.45 -24.65 -17.30
N ASP A 42 19.38 -23.91 -17.05
CA ASP A 42 19.01 -23.48 -15.71
C ASP A 42 18.62 -24.71 -14.87
N TRP A 43 19.29 -24.90 -13.74
CA TRP A 43 19.15 -26.10 -12.93
C TRP A 43 17.82 -26.15 -12.16
N ASN A 44 17.19 -25.00 -11.89
CA ASN A 44 15.90 -24.90 -11.20
C ASN A 44 14.72 -25.17 -12.14
N THR A 45 14.82 -24.73 -13.40
CA THR A 45 13.72 -24.76 -14.36
C THR A 45 13.91 -25.76 -15.50
N GLY A 46 15.13 -26.29 -15.68
CA GLY A 46 15.50 -27.17 -16.81
C GLY A 46 15.52 -26.48 -18.18
N MET A 47 15.18 -25.19 -18.24
CA MET A 47 15.11 -24.39 -19.45
C MET A 47 16.51 -23.98 -19.93
N ARG A 48 16.71 -23.93 -21.24
CA ARG A 48 17.93 -23.37 -21.84
C ARG A 48 17.86 -21.85 -21.72
N ARG A 49 18.84 -21.24 -21.04
CA ARG A 49 18.99 -19.80 -20.89
C ARG A 49 20.20 -19.30 -21.67
N GLU A 50 20.13 -18.04 -22.07
CA GLU A 50 21.24 -17.31 -22.66
C GLU A 50 21.89 -16.43 -21.59
N GLU A 51 23.20 -16.43 -21.57
CA GLU A 51 24.02 -15.51 -20.78
C GLU A 51 24.83 -14.67 -21.77
N VAL A 52 24.79 -13.35 -21.58
CA VAL A 52 25.49 -12.39 -22.43
C VAL A 52 26.59 -11.77 -21.60
N THR A 53 27.84 -12.01 -21.99
CA THR A 53 29.01 -11.31 -21.44
C THR A 53 29.43 -10.20 -22.38
N ILE A 54 29.60 -9.00 -21.82
CA ILE A 54 30.05 -7.83 -22.56
C ILE A 54 31.47 -7.50 -22.14
N MET A 55 32.37 -7.44 -23.11
CA MET A 55 33.78 -7.15 -22.91
C MET A 55 34.15 -5.88 -23.67
N LEU A 56 34.52 -4.83 -22.93
CA LEU A 56 35.12 -3.64 -23.50
C LEU A 56 36.63 -3.84 -23.66
N ARG A 57 37.19 -3.43 -24.79
CA ARG A 57 38.64 -3.49 -25.04
C ARG A 57 39.18 -2.14 -25.48
N VAL A 58 40.32 -1.76 -24.94
CA VAL A 58 41.09 -0.58 -25.36
C VAL A 58 42.39 -1.07 -26.00
N ASN A 59 42.64 -0.69 -27.24
CA ASN A 59 43.81 -1.10 -28.03
C ASN A 59 44.02 -2.63 -28.00
N GLY A 60 42.93 -3.38 -28.17
CA GLY A 60 42.91 -4.86 -28.16
C GLY A 60 42.95 -5.52 -26.78
N ARG A 61 43.19 -4.78 -25.69
CA ARG A 61 43.28 -5.32 -24.32
C ARG A 61 41.96 -5.16 -23.57
N PRO A 62 41.49 -6.18 -22.83
CA PRO A 62 40.30 -6.05 -21.97
C PRO A 62 40.43 -4.91 -20.97
N LEU A 63 39.37 -4.12 -20.83
CA LEU A 63 39.24 -3.05 -19.85
C LEU A 63 38.73 -3.65 -18.53
N SER A 64 39.46 -3.44 -17.43
CA SER A 64 39.00 -3.87 -16.09
C SER A 64 37.90 -2.94 -15.57
N ASN A 65 37.01 -3.47 -14.73
CA ASN A 65 35.93 -2.71 -14.10
C ASN A 65 36.46 -1.48 -13.34
N GLU A 66 37.55 -1.64 -12.58
CA GLU A 66 38.22 -0.53 -11.88
C GLU A 66 38.65 0.59 -12.83
N LYS A 67 39.34 0.27 -13.94
CA LYS A 67 39.78 1.28 -14.92
C LYS A 67 38.60 1.94 -15.62
N LEU A 68 37.54 1.17 -15.87
CA LEU A 68 36.30 1.70 -16.41
C LEU A 68 35.63 2.66 -15.43
N GLY A 69 35.48 2.27 -14.16
CA GLY A 69 34.88 3.08 -13.10
C GLY A 69 35.60 4.41 -12.92
N LEU A 70 36.94 4.38 -12.84
CA LEU A 70 37.75 5.59 -12.80
C LEU A 70 37.58 6.46 -14.05
N ALA A 71 37.49 5.85 -15.24
CA ALA A 71 37.23 6.57 -16.47
C ALA A 71 35.83 7.20 -16.52
N LEU A 72 34.85 6.59 -15.84
CA LEU A 72 33.48 7.09 -15.67
C LEU A 72 33.34 8.11 -14.52
N GLY A 73 34.42 8.38 -13.79
CA GLY A 73 34.46 9.38 -12.72
C GLY A 73 34.07 8.86 -11.34
N ALA A 74 34.03 7.54 -11.13
CA ALA A 74 33.88 6.94 -9.81
C ALA A 74 35.12 7.19 -8.93
N ASN A 75 34.92 7.24 -7.61
CA ASN A 75 36.04 7.20 -6.65
C ASN A 75 36.66 5.77 -6.62
N GLU A 76 37.80 5.60 -5.94
CA GLU A 76 38.52 4.30 -5.91
C GLU A 76 37.68 3.15 -5.33
N GLU A 77 36.81 3.45 -4.35
CA GLU A 77 35.94 2.46 -3.70
C GLU A 77 34.84 1.96 -4.65
N ASP A 78 34.13 2.90 -5.28
CA ASP A 78 33.04 2.61 -6.22
C ASP A 78 33.54 2.10 -7.58
N ALA A 79 34.78 2.44 -7.97
CA ALA A 79 35.33 2.05 -9.27
C ALA A 79 35.36 0.53 -9.45
N GLN A 80 35.66 -0.22 -8.37
CA GLN A 80 35.69 -1.68 -8.41
C GLN A 80 34.30 -2.32 -8.54
N LEU A 81 33.24 -1.59 -8.14
CA LEU A 81 31.85 -2.03 -8.21
C LEU A 81 31.22 -1.79 -9.59
N THR A 82 31.91 -1.07 -10.48
CA THR A 82 31.43 -0.73 -11.82
C THR A 82 31.06 -1.98 -12.61
N THR A 83 29.79 -2.08 -12.99
CA THR A 83 29.25 -3.18 -13.78
C THR A 83 28.67 -2.63 -15.08
N VAL A 84 29.08 -3.22 -16.20
CA VAL A 84 28.49 -2.96 -17.53
C VAL A 84 27.37 -3.96 -17.76
N PHE A 85 26.19 -3.45 -18.10
CA PHE A 85 25.04 -4.28 -18.42
C PHE A 85 24.79 -4.34 -19.92
N GLU A 86 24.98 -3.23 -20.63
CA GLU A 86 24.94 -3.21 -22.08
C GLU A 86 25.97 -2.26 -22.70
N ALA A 87 26.48 -2.59 -23.88
CA ALA A 87 27.35 -1.70 -24.63
C ALA A 87 27.24 -1.93 -26.14
N VAL A 88 27.43 -0.87 -26.92
CA VAL A 88 27.48 -0.91 -28.39
C VAL A 88 28.59 -0.01 -28.90
N SER A 89 29.27 -0.43 -29.97
CA SER A 89 30.27 0.41 -30.63
C SER A 89 29.57 1.56 -31.36
N ALA A 90 30.00 2.79 -31.10
CA ALA A 90 29.53 4.02 -31.73
C ALA A 90 30.50 4.55 -32.79
N GLY A 91 31.61 3.85 -33.02
CA GLY A 91 32.67 4.21 -33.96
C GLY A 91 33.98 3.50 -33.62
N PRO A 92 35.06 3.74 -34.39
CA PRO A 92 36.36 3.10 -34.14
C PRO A 92 37.01 3.52 -32.82
N ASN A 93 36.59 4.67 -32.27
CA ASN A 93 37.11 5.24 -31.03
C ASN A 93 36.02 5.43 -29.97
N ASP A 94 34.79 4.99 -30.23
CA ASP A 94 33.61 5.34 -29.44
C ASP A 94 32.79 4.09 -29.08
N ALA A 95 32.29 4.05 -27.85
CA ALA A 95 31.30 3.08 -27.41
C ALA A 95 30.25 3.77 -26.54
N LEU A 96 29.01 3.32 -26.66
CA LEU A 96 27.96 3.60 -25.70
C LEU A 96 27.95 2.49 -24.66
N VAL A 97 27.88 2.87 -23.39
CA VAL A 97 27.93 1.93 -22.26
C VAL A 97 26.83 2.27 -21.28
N LEU A 98 25.97 1.29 -21.03
CA LEU A 98 25.01 1.27 -19.94
C LEU A 98 25.64 0.56 -18.76
N TYR A 99 25.83 1.29 -17.66
CA TYR A 99 26.56 0.82 -16.50
C TYR A 99 25.88 1.20 -15.19
N ARG A 100 26.44 0.68 -14.10
CA ARG A 100 26.17 1.10 -12.72
C ARG A 100 27.47 1.05 -11.92
N THR A 101 27.73 2.05 -11.10
CA THR A 101 28.81 2.08 -10.10
C THR A 101 28.22 1.81 -8.72
N SER A 102 27.38 2.73 -8.27
CA SER A 102 26.51 2.67 -7.10
C SER A 102 25.18 3.40 -7.46
N GLY A 103 24.04 3.05 -6.86
CA GLY A 103 22.77 3.74 -7.19
C GLY A 103 22.03 3.23 -8.44
N ASN A 104 21.54 4.11 -9.32
CA ASN A 104 20.72 3.74 -10.50
C ASN A 104 21.58 3.42 -11.74
N PHE A 105 20.94 3.00 -12.83
CA PHE A 105 21.64 2.76 -14.11
C PHE A 105 21.95 4.07 -14.83
N GLU A 106 23.06 4.12 -15.55
CA GLU A 106 23.48 5.30 -16.31
C GLU A 106 23.93 4.92 -17.73
N LEU A 107 23.74 5.82 -18.67
CA LEU A 107 24.28 5.76 -20.03
C LEU A 107 25.41 6.76 -20.18
N ALA A 108 26.56 6.29 -20.64
CA ALA A 108 27.70 7.12 -20.99
C ALA A 108 28.25 6.80 -22.39
N ARG A 109 28.86 7.81 -23.00
CA ARG A 109 29.82 7.62 -24.09
C ARG A 109 31.19 7.36 -23.49
N LEU A 110 31.83 6.27 -23.89
CA LEU A 110 33.26 6.07 -23.75
C LEU A 110 33.94 6.40 -25.07
N TYR A 111 35.06 7.11 -25.01
CA TYR A 111 35.79 7.48 -26.21
C TYR A 111 37.29 7.60 -25.98
N MET A 112 38.06 7.41 -27.06
CA MET A 112 39.50 7.62 -27.07
C MET A 112 39.84 9.03 -27.57
N GLU A 113 40.56 9.79 -26.74
CA GLU A 113 41.06 11.12 -27.07
C GLU A 113 42.55 11.20 -26.69
N ASN A 114 43.43 11.52 -27.65
CA ASN A 114 44.88 11.59 -27.45
C ASN A 114 45.44 10.33 -26.75
N ASP A 115 45.06 9.15 -27.23
CA ASP A 115 45.40 7.83 -26.67
C ASP A 115 44.95 7.60 -25.21
N ARG A 116 44.03 8.43 -24.70
CA ARG A 116 43.45 8.28 -23.36
C ARG A 116 41.97 7.93 -23.45
N LEU A 117 41.55 6.98 -22.61
CA LEU A 117 40.13 6.69 -22.42
C LEU A 117 39.48 7.83 -21.64
N ARG A 118 38.42 8.37 -22.21
CA ARG A 118 37.56 9.41 -21.63
C ARG A 118 36.12 8.92 -21.60
N SER A 119 35.30 9.59 -20.80
CA SER A 119 33.88 9.36 -20.77
C SER A 119 33.09 10.66 -20.78
N GLN A 120 31.82 10.55 -21.16
CA GLN A 120 30.82 11.59 -21.04
C GLN A 120 29.51 10.93 -20.59
N SER A 121 29.02 11.31 -19.41
CA SER A 121 27.68 10.91 -18.96
C SER A 121 26.63 11.54 -19.89
N LEU A 122 25.70 10.72 -20.39
CA LEU A 122 24.67 11.12 -21.35
C LEU A 122 23.30 11.18 -20.70
N VAL A 123 22.90 10.11 -20.00
CA VAL A 123 21.63 10.02 -19.28
C VAL A 123 21.89 9.30 -17.96
N ARG A 124 21.30 9.80 -16.88
CA ARG A 124 21.39 9.22 -15.53
C ARG A 124 20.04 8.71 -15.08
N ASP A 125 20.02 7.94 -13.99
CA ASP A 125 18.79 7.45 -13.36
C ASP A 125 17.87 6.66 -14.30
N LEU A 126 18.50 5.86 -15.17
CA LEU A 126 17.77 4.95 -16.05
C LEU A 126 17.07 3.86 -15.23
N THR A 127 15.85 3.52 -15.63
CA THR A 127 15.04 2.49 -14.97
C THR A 127 15.34 1.08 -15.47
N GLN A 128 16.06 0.96 -16.58
CA GLN A 128 16.37 -0.30 -17.23
C GLN A 128 17.87 -0.43 -17.46
N ASN A 129 18.35 -1.67 -17.46
CA ASN A 129 19.76 -1.99 -17.65
C ASN A 129 20.08 -2.61 -19.01
N TRP A 130 19.23 -2.38 -20.01
CA TRP A 130 19.44 -2.82 -21.39
C TRP A 130 19.01 -1.72 -22.37
N PHE A 131 19.48 -1.84 -23.61
CA PHE A 131 19.04 -1.05 -24.74
C PHE A 131 17.78 -1.64 -25.35
N THR A 132 16.89 -0.76 -25.74
CA THR A 132 15.64 -1.12 -26.36
C THR A 132 15.60 -0.71 -27.83
N ASP A 133 14.72 -1.34 -28.61
CA ASP A 133 14.56 -1.04 -30.02
C ASP A 133 13.94 0.36 -30.21
N ALA A 134 14.61 1.22 -30.98
CA ALA A 134 14.12 2.56 -31.34
C ALA A 134 13.29 2.59 -32.64
N ARG A 135 13.01 1.43 -33.25
CA ARG A 135 12.33 1.26 -34.56
C ARG A 135 13.02 1.94 -35.73
N MET A 136 14.27 2.33 -35.57
CA MET A 136 15.06 2.98 -36.60
C MET A 136 16.46 2.36 -36.64
N PRO A 137 16.97 2.03 -37.84
CA PRO A 137 18.34 1.56 -37.99
C PRO A 137 19.37 2.54 -37.41
N GLY A 138 20.30 2.04 -36.61
CA GLY A 138 21.36 2.86 -36.01
C GLY A 138 20.92 3.68 -34.79
N TRP A 139 19.72 3.45 -34.27
CA TRP A 139 19.21 4.06 -33.05
C TRP A 139 18.86 2.99 -32.01
N ILE A 140 18.95 3.37 -30.74
CA ILE A 140 18.49 2.60 -29.58
C ILE A 140 17.65 3.52 -28.70
N SER A 141 16.85 2.94 -27.82
CA SER A 141 16.10 3.69 -26.83
C SER A 141 16.50 3.29 -25.42
N VAL A 142 16.37 4.22 -24.47
CA VAL A 142 16.60 4.00 -23.03
C VAL A 142 15.54 4.74 -22.21
N GLN A 143 15.04 4.10 -21.15
CA GLN A 143 14.00 4.64 -20.28
C GLN A 143 14.59 5.25 -19.00
N GLN A 144 14.17 6.47 -18.67
CA GLN A 144 14.49 7.19 -17.44
C GLN A 144 13.18 7.56 -16.74
N GLU A 145 12.84 6.88 -15.65
CA GLU A 145 11.54 7.02 -14.94
C GLU A 145 10.37 7.16 -15.93
N ASN A 146 9.86 8.37 -16.10
CA ASN A 146 8.74 8.68 -16.99
C ASN A 146 9.14 9.08 -18.41
N HIS A 147 10.41 9.35 -18.70
CA HIS A 147 10.92 9.83 -19.98
C HIS A 147 11.61 8.74 -20.81
N LEU A 148 11.38 8.76 -22.12
CA LEU A 148 12.08 7.93 -23.09
C LEU A 148 13.11 8.77 -23.85
N HIS A 149 14.33 8.23 -23.98
CA HIS A 149 15.39 8.85 -24.77
C HIS A 149 15.71 7.99 -25.99
N LEU A 150 15.77 8.61 -27.17
CA LEU A 150 16.31 7.99 -28.38
C LEU A 150 17.78 8.37 -28.54
N VAL A 151 18.62 7.37 -28.78
CA VAL A 151 20.07 7.53 -28.90
C VAL A 151 20.50 7.05 -30.28
N GLN A 152 20.97 7.98 -31.11
CA GLN A 152 21.63 7.68 -32.36
C GLN A 152 23.04 7.18 -32.06
N ILE A 153 23.40 6.02 -32.58
CA ILE A 153 24.70 5.41 -32.32
C ILE A 153 25.82 6.18 -33.05
N ASN A 154 25.63 6.53 -34.32
CA ASN A 154 26.61 7.24 -35.13
C ASN A 154 25.95 8.14 -36.21
N PRO A 155 26.20 9.47 -36.23
CA PRO A 155 26.91 10.23 -35.20
C PRO A 155 26.16 10.17 -33.86
N LEU A 156 26.90 10.21 -32.75
CA LEU A 156 26.28 10.13 -31.43
C LEU A 156 25.36 11.32 -31.17
N ARG A 157 24.10 11.03 -30.87
CA ARG A 157 23.10 12.03 -30.50
C ARG A 157 22.10 11.43 -29.54
N VAL A 158 21.74 12.17 -28.49
CA VAL A 158 20.66 11.81 -27.56
C VAL A 158 19.51 12.79 -27.73
N VAL A 159 18.29 12.27 -27.81
CA VAL A 159 17.06 13.05 -27.93
C VAL A 159 16.08 12.57 -26.88
N ASP A 160 15.74 13.44 -25.94
CA ASP A 160 14.59 13.22 -25.03
C ASP A 160 13.31 13.38 -25.85
N ILE A 161 12.52 12.31 -25.92
CA ILE A 161 11.24 12.30 -26.63
C ILE A 161 10.04 12.33 -25.67
N GLY A 162 10.28 12.64 -24.39
CA GLY A 162 9.26 12.88 -23.39
C GLY A 162 8.63 11.61 -22.84
N SER A 163 7.45 11.78 -22.26
CA SER A 163 6.79 10.73 -21.51
C SER A 163 6.12 9.65 -22.36
N GLY A 164 6.03 8.45 -21.80
CA GLY A 164 5.25 7.34 -22.37
C GLY A 164 6.07 6.29 -23.13
N VAL A 165 5.40 5.56 -24.03
CA VAL A 165 5.94 4.39 -24.74
C VAL A 165 5.99 4.63 -26.25
N LEU A 166 7.07 4.19 -26.90
CA LEU A 166 7.25 4.31 -28.34
C LEU A 166 6.38 3.33 -29.15
N LEU A 167 5.34 3.86 -29.80
CA LEU A 167 4.44 3.09 -30.65
C LEU A 167 5.03 2.85 -32.04
N ASP A 168 5.63 3.87 -32.65
CA ASP A 168 6.08 3.84 -34.03
C ASP A 168 7.05 4.99 -34.32
N VAL A 169 7.82 4.91 -35.40
CA VAL A 169 8.63 6.01 -35.91
C VAL A 169 8.41 6.19 -37.42
N ARG A 170 8.02 7.41 -37.82
CA ARG A 170 7.70 7.77 -39.21
C ARG A 170 8.60 8.91 -39.68
N GLY A 171 9.71 8.57 -40.32
CA GLY A 171 10.70 9.56 -40.72
C GLY A 171 11.29 10.25 -39.48
N ASP A 172 11.04 11.56 -39.34
CA ASP A 172 11.51 12.36 -38.20
C ASP A 172 10.55 12.35 -36.99
N ILE A 173 9.40 11.66 -37.07
CA ILE A 173 8.37 11.71 -36.03
C ILE A 173 8.34 10.42 -35.23
N ALA A 174 8.60 10.52 -33.92
CA ALA A 174 8.31 9.47 -32.95
C ALA A 174 6.86 9.57 -32.47
N LEU A 175 6.12 8.47 -32.52
CA LEU A 175 4.74 8.37 -32.03
C LEU A 175 4.75 7.71 -30.64
N MET A 176 4.20 8.41 -29.66
CA MET A 176 4.23 8.05 -28.25
C MET A 176 2.83 7.86 -27.69
N ALA A 177 2.66 6.94 -26.74
CA ALA A 177 1.47 6.79 -25.92
C ALA A 177 1.78 6.94 -24.44
N GLU A 178 0.99 7.75 -23.75
CA GLU A 178 1.06 7.95 -22.31
C GLU A 178 -0.25 7.48 -21.67
N GLU A 179 -0.20 6.41 -20.88
CA GLU A 179 -1.36 5.89 -20.14
C GLU A 179 -1.82 6.87 -19.04
N GLY A 180 -0.94 7.76 -18.59
CA GLY A 180 -1.22 8.82 -17.64
C GLY A 180 -1.56 8.29 -16.25
N TYR A 181 -0.93 7.23 -15.75
CA TYR A 181 -1.30 6.50 -14.50
C TYR A 181 -1.66 7.42 -13.30
N HIS A 182 -1.05 8.61 -13.19
CA HIS A 182 -1.33 9.62 -12.15
C HIS A 182 -2.06 10.90 -12.64
N GLN A 183 -2.49 10.95 -13.89
CA GLN A 183 -3.10 12.11 -14.55
C GLN A 183 -4.57 11.83 -14.94
N PRO A 184 -5.42 12.86 -15.07
CA PRO A 184 -6.84 12.69 -15.41
C PRO A 184 -7.09 12.23 -16.86
N THR A 185 -6.07 12.32 -17.72
CA THR A 185 -6.13 11.97 -19.15
C THR A 185 -5.00 11.05 -19.53
N SER A 186 -5.25 10.18 -20.52
CA SER A 186 -4.21 9.51 -21.29
C SER A 186 -3.99 10.29 -22.58
N SER A 187 -2.88 10.10 -23.28
CA SER A 187 -2.57 10.91 -24.46
C SER A 187 -1.72 10.19 -25.48
N ILE A 188 -1.90 10.58 -26.74
CA ILE A 188 -1.04 10.18 -27.86
C ILE A 188 -0.27 11.41 -28.31
N HIS A 189 1.04 11.30 -28.46
CA HIS A 189 1.90 12.41 -28.85
C HIS A 189 2.71 12.06 -30.10
N ALA A 190 3.01 13.08 -30.88
CA ALA A 190 3.98 13.02 -31.96
C ALA A 190 5.12 13.97 -31.60
N VAL A 191 6.36 13.48 -31.65
CA VAL A 191 7.56 14.23 -31.26
C VAL A 191 8.52 14.25 -32.44
N SER A 192 9.00 15.44 -32.81
CA SER A 192 10.06 15.57 -33.80
C SER A 192 11.39 15.15 -33.17
N ILE A 193 12.02 14.13 -33.75
CA ILE A 193 13.31 13.58 -33.30
C ILE A 193 14.42 14.60 -33.59
N SER A 194 14.38 15.28 -34.74
CA SER A 194 15.34 16.31 -35.08
C SER A 194 15.26 17.54 -34.18
N GLN A 195 14.10 17.85 -33.59
CA GLN A 195 13.91 19.00 -32.71
C GLN A 195 13.87 18.64 -31.22
N GLY A 196 13.63 17.37 -30.87
CA GLY A 196 13.39 16.92 -29.49
C GLY A 196 12.16 17.59 -28.86
N LYS A 197 11.10 17.82 -29.65
CA LYS A 197 9.92 18.58 -29.19
C LYS A 197 8.61 17.96 -29.66
N PRO A 198 7.54 18.00 -28.83
CA PRO A 198 6.20 17.64 -29.26
C PRO A 198 5.76 18.53 -30.43
N VAL A 199 5.22 17.90 -31.47
CA VAL A 199 4.67 18.57 -32.67
C VAL A 199 3.17 18.37 -32.81
N ALA A 200 2.60 17.36 -32.16
CA ALA A 200 1.16 17.17 -32.03
C ALA A 200 0.85 16.35 -30.77
N GLU A 201 -0.34 16.57 -30.21
CA GLU A 201 -0.85 15.83 -29.07
C GLU A 201 -2.36 15.62 -29.22
N LEU A 202 -2.84 14.46 -28.78
CA LEU A 202 -4.25 14.12 -28.71
C LEU A 202 -4.55 13.58 -27.30
N PRO A 203 -5.18 14.37 -26.42
CA PRO A 203 -5.66 13.88 -25.15
C PRO A 203 -6.87 12.96 -25.34
N LEU A 204 -6.94 11.91 -24.53
CA LEU A 204 -8.01 10.93 -24.47
C LEU A 204 -8.63 10.95 -23.08
N GLU A 205 -9.93 11.19 -23.02
CA GLU A 205 -10.68 11.14 -21.77
C GLU A 205 -10.69 9.71 -21.22
N LYS A 206 -10.06 9.49 -20.07
CA LYS A 206 -10.02 8.18 -19.39
C LYS A 206 -11.38 7.63 -19.02
N ALA A 207 -12.39 8.48 -18.93
CA ALA A 207 -13.79 8.07 -18.77
C ALA A 207 -14.31 7.27 -19.96
N CYS A 208 -13.76 7.51 -21.15
CA CYS A 208 -14.29 7.01 -22.42
C CYS A 208 -13.34 6.14 -23.23
N PHE A 209 -12.04 6.27 -23.05
CA PHE A 209 -11.04 5.49 -23.76
C PHE A 209 -10.07 4.85 -22.78
N ALA A 210 -9.84 3.55 -22.94
CA ALA A 210 -8.78 2.85 -22.27
C ALA A 210 -7.67 2.52 -23.27
N LEU A 211 -6.42 2.81 -22.88
CA LEU A 211 -5.25 2.36 -23.61
C LEU A 211 -4.86 0.95 -23.12
N PRO A 212 -4.34 0.08 -24.01
CA PRO A 212 -3.79 -1.20 -23.58
C PRO A 212 -2.53 -0.95 -22.75
N GLN A 213 -2.19 -1.92 -21.89
CA GLN A 213 -0.87 -1.98 -21.30
C GLN A 213 0.16 -2.19 -22.40
N PHE A 214 1.08 -1.25 -22.54
CA PHE A 214 2.10 -1.34 -23.58
C PHE A 214 3.29 -2.18 -23.14
N GLU A 215 3.75 -3.06 -24.03
CA GLU A 215 5.03 -3.73 -23.87
C GLU A 215 6.17 -2.78 -24.25
N PHE A 216 6.97 -2.41 -23.27
CA PHE A 216 8.26 -1.79 -23.48
C PHE A 216 9.21 -2.83 -24.05
N THR A 217 9.40 -2.85 -25.36
CA THR A 217 10.63 -3.25 -26.08
C THR A 217 11.68 -4.06 -25.29
N HIS A 218 11.33 -5.22 -24.76
CA HIS A 218 12.35 -6.15 -24.31
C HIS A 218 12.95 -6.82 -25.56
N PRO A 219 14.19 -7.35 -25.54
CA PRO A 219 14.57 -8.34 -26.52
C PRO A 219 13.49 -9.43 -26.55
N LEU A 220 13.07 -9.91 -27.74
CA LEU A 220 11.95 -10.85 -27.94
C LEU A 220 11.92 -12.05 -26.95
N VAL A 221 13.09 -12.46 -26.43
CA VAL A 221 13.26 -13.54 -25.44
C VAL A 221 12.64 -13.22 -24.06
N TYR A 222 12.40 -11.94 -23.76
CA TYR A 222 11.83 -11.46 -22.49
C TYR A 222 10.49 -10.74 -22.68
N ALA A 223 9.86 -10.90 -23.86
CA ALA A 223 8.50 -10.42 -24.08
C ALA A 223 7.58 -10.93 -22.96
N ARG A 224 6.85 -10.01 -22.34
CA ARG A 224 5.95 -10.32 -21.22
C ARG A 224 4.60 -10.82 -21.72
N PHE A 225 4.21 -10.40 -22.92
CA PHE A 225 2.91 -10.74 -23.49
C PHE A 225 3.06 -11.77 -24.61
N PRO A 226 2.33 -12.89 -24.54
CA PRO A 226 2.37 -13.92 -25.57
C PRO A 226 1.70 -13.44 -26.88
N GLU A 227 0.76 -12.51 -26.79
CA GLU A 227 0.02 -11.94 -27.92
C GLU A 227 -0.50 -10.54 -27.57
N SER A 228 -0.99 -9.80 -28.58
CA SER A 228 -1.69 -8.53 -28.34
C SER A 228 -3.19 -8.73 -28.25
N THR A 229 -3.80 -8.11 -27.25
CA THR A 229 -5.25 -8.11 -27.00
C THR A 229 -5.78 -6.67 -26.91
N LEU A 230 -7.02 -6.49 -26.43
CA LEU A 230 -7.54 -5.14 -26.12
C LEU A 230 -6.86 -4.55 -24.88
N GLU A 231 -6.43 -5.39 -23.95
CA GLU A 231 -5.77 -5.03 -22.68
C GLU A 231 -4.25 -4.90 -22.81
N GLN A 232 -3.63 -5.56 -23.79
CA GLN A 232 -2.17 -5.67 -23.89
C GLN A 232 -1.71 -5.43 -25.31
N LEU A 233 -0.69 -4.61 -25.51
CA LEU A 233 -0.10 -4.35 -26.82
C LEU A 233 1.37 -4.73 -26.83
N MET A 234 1.71 -5.75 -27.62
CA MET A 234 3.09 -6.12 -27.88
C MET A 234 3.79 -5.01 -28.65
N PHE A 235 5.09 -4.82 -28.39
CA PHE A 235 5.85 -3.75 -29.03
C PHE A 235 5.73 -3.82 -30.55
N GLN A 236 5.99 -4.97 -31.18
CA GLN A 236 5.96 -5.11 -32.64
C GLN A 236 4.62 -4.73 -33.30
N HIS A 237 3.49 -4.76 -32.58
CA HIS A 237 2.17 -4.42 -33.11
C HIS A 237 1.80 -2.94 -32.93
N GLY A 238 2.62 -2.15 -32.22
CA GLY A 238 2.44 -0.70 -32.01
C GLY A 238 2.05 0.09 -33.27
N PRO A 239 2.77 -0.04 -34.41
CA PRO A 239 2.47 0.73 -35.62
C PRO A 239 1.08 0.41 -36.20
N ALA A 240 0.75 -0.88 -36.32
CA ALA A 240 -0.54 -1.31 -36.86
C ALA A 240 -1.70 -0.93 -35.92
N TRP A 241 -1.49 -1.02 -34.61
CA TRP A 241 -2.46 -0.55 -33.62
C TRP A 241 -2.66 0.97 -33.69
N PHE A 242 -1.60 1.75 -33.87
CA PHE A 242 -1.72 3.19 -34.08
C PHE A 242 -2.53 3.48 -35.33
N ASP A 243 -2.20 2.85 -36.47
CA ASP A 243 -2.91 3.05 -37.73
C ASP A 243 -4.38 2.61 -37.68
N THR A 244 -4.73 1.67 -36.80
CA THR A 244 -6.13 1.27 -36.62
C THR A 244 -6.95 2.35 -35.92
N ASN A 245 -6.35 3.09 -34.97
CA ASN A 245 -7.06 3.95 -34.03
C ASN A 245 -6.89 5.44 -34.33
N PHE A 246 -5.75 5.84 -34.86
CA PHE A 246 -5.35 7.23 -35.00
C PHE A 246 -4.92 7.56 -36.43
N GLU A 247 -4.95 8.86 -36.72
CA GLU A 247 -4.42 9.44 -37.94
C GLU A 247 -3.45 10.55 -37.57
N LEU A 248 -2.26 10.51 -38.16
CA LEU A 248 -1.33 11.63 -38.17
C LEU A 248 -1.45 12.34 -39.52
N ALA A 249 -2.11 13.50 -39.54
CA ALA A 249 -2.16 14.33 -40.73
C ALA A 249 -0.80 15.02 -40.91
N SER A 250 -0.11 14.73 -42.02
CA SER A 250 1.17 15.34 -42.35
C SER A 250 0.99 16.73 -42.97
N GLY A 251 1.83 17.69 -42.57
CA GLY A 251 1.77 19.08 -42.99
C GLY A 251 2.78 19.94 -42.22
N ALA A 252 2.79 21.25 -42.46
CA ALA A 252 3.68 22.19 -41.74
C ALA A 252 3.44 22.19 -40.21
N THR A 253 2.22 21.84 -39.79
CA THR A 253 1.86 21.61 -38.39
C THR A 253 1.17 20.24 -38.32
N PRO A 254 1.89 19.17 -37.93
CA PRO A 254 1.29 17.86 -37.75
C PRO A 254 0.09 17.90 -36.82
N GLN A 255 -0.92 17.06 -37.08
CA GLN A 255 -2.11 16.97 -36.25
C GLN A 255 -2.46 15.50 -36.00
N LEU A 256 -2.72 15.17 -34.73
CA LEU A 256 -3.21 13.85 -34.33
C LEU A 256 -4.72 13.87 -34.22
N ARG A 257 -5.37 12.85 -34.77
CA ARG A 257 -6.83 12.69 -34.72
C ARG A 257 -7.19 11.26 -34.37
N LEU A 258 -8.23 11.11 -33.55
CA LEU A 258 -8.87 9.83 -33.34
C LEU A 258 -9.72 9.50 -34.57
N LYS A 259 -9.58 8.29 -35.12
CA LYS A 259 -10.39 7.84 -36.26
C LYS A 259 -11.83 7.59 -35.82
N ALA A 260 -12.80 7.90 -36.68
CA ALA A 260 -14.20 7.53 -36.44
C ALA A 260 -14.40 6.00 -36.38
N THR A 261 -13.51 5.23 -37.02
CA THR A 261 -13.51 3.75 -37.05
C THR A 261 -12.63 3.11 -35.97
N GLN A 262 -12.12 3.89 -35.01
CA GLN A 262 -11.24 3.43 -33.93
C GLN A 262 -11.81 2.22 -33.17
N LYS A 263 -10.91 1.42 -32.59
CA LYS A 263 -11.20 0.18 -31.84
C LYS A 263 -10.73 0.23 -30.38
N LEU A 264 -10.44 1.42 -29.86
CA LEU A 264 -10.10 1.63 -28.45
C LEU A 264 -11.28 1.21 -27.56
N PRO A 265 -11.05 0.33 -26.58
CA PRO A 265 -12.10 -0.09 -25.67
C PRO A 265 -12.52 1.06 -24.74
N ARG A 266 -13.72 0.93 -24.20
CA ARG A 266 -14.12 1.72 -23.04
C ARG A 266 -13.43 1.18 -21.78
N PRO A 267 -13.22 2.00 -20.74
CA PRO A 267 -12.74 1.53 -19.45
C PRO A 267 -13.60 0.40 -18.89
N ALA A 268 -12.96 -0.48 -18.11
CA ALA A 268 -13.65 -1.51 -17.34
C ALA A 268 -14.74 -0.90 -16.45
N LEU A 269 -15.73 -1.70 -16.06
CA LEU A 269 -16.73 -1.24 -15.10
C LEU A 269 -16.03 -0.98 -13.76
N GLU A 270 -16.28 0.18 -13.18
CA GLU A 270 -15.80 0.48 -11.84
C GLU A 270 -16.73 -0.15 -10.82
N ARG A 271 -16.20 -1.12 -10.08
CA ARG A 271 -16.85 -1.70 -8.91
C ARG A 271 -16.18 -1.17 -7.65
N TRP A 272 -16.98 -0.74 -6.68
CA TRP A 272 -16.52 -0.38 -5.35
C TRP A 272 -16.90 -1.45 -4.34
N TYR A 273 -16.05 -1.71 -3.35
CA TYR A 273 -16.48 -2.30 -2.10
C TYR A 273 -17.18 -1.24 -1.26
N VAL A 274 -18.31 -1.60 -0.67
CA VAL A 274 -18.94 -0.81 0.38
C VAL A 274 -18.73 -1.54 1.69
N ASP A 275 -17.87 -0.96 2.52
CA ASP A 275 -17.59 -1.46 3.85
C ASP A 275 -18.66 -0.97 4.81
N LEU A 276 -19.29 -1.92 5.48
CA LEU A 276 -20.18 -1.67 6.60
C LEU A 276 -19.38 -1.66 7.89
N ARG A 277 -19.89 -0.92 8.87
CA ARG A 277 -19.36 -1.00 10.21
C ARG A 277 -19.65 -2.39 10.78
N GLU A 278 -18.61 -3.09 11.23
CA GLU A 278 -18.69 -4.40 11.88
C GLU A 278 -19.65 -4.37 13.09
N GLU A 279 -20.58 -5.34 13.17
CA GLU A 279 -21.31 -5.66 14.40
C GLU A 279 -20.52 -6.73 15.17
N GLY A 280 -19.76 -6.34 16.19
CA GLY A 280 -19.00 -7.24 17.06
C GLY A 280 -17.60 -7.64 16.56
N ASP A 281 -16.86 -8.42 17.35
CA ASP A 281 -15.46 -8.83 17.14
C ASP A 281 -15.25 -9.85 15.99
N GLY A 282 -16.20 -9.97 15.07
CA GLY A 282 -16.15 -10.92 13.96
C GLY A 282 -15.76 -10.25 12.65
N TYR A 283 -14.75 -10.81 11.97
CA TYR A 283 -14.48 -10.64 10.54
C TYR A 283 -15.61 -11.26 9.69
N ALA A 284 -16.88 -10.93 9.95
CA ALA A 284 -17.95 -11.24 9.01
C ALA A 284 -17.70 -10.41 7.76
N ASP A 285 -17.62 -11.07 6.60
CA ASP A 285 -17.45 -10.47 5.28
C ASP A 285 -18.70 -9.65 4.92
N ASN A 286 -18.84 -8.49 5.59
CA ASN A 286 -19.90 -7.51 5.41
C ASN A 286 -19.57 -6.55 4.26
N ARG A 287 -18.86 -7.06 3.26
CA ARG A 287 -18.51 -6.30 2.06
C ARG A 287 -19.65 -6.43 1.07
N ASP A 288 -20.30 -5.31 0.78
CA ASP A 288 -21.19 -5.20 -0.37
C ASP A 288 -20.40 -4.68 -1.57
N THR A 289 -20.97 -4.79 -2.76
CA THR A 289 -20.37 -4.20 -3.96
C THR A 289 -21.31 -3.21 -4.60
N LEU A 290 -20.73 -2.16 -5.17
CA LEU A 290 -21.45 -1.13 -5.90
C LEU A 290 -20.87 -1.03 -7.31
N ASP A 291 -21.67 -1.40 -8.28
CA ASP A 291 -21.36 -1.19 -9.70
C ASP A 291 -21.75 0.24 -10.08
N LEU A 292 -20.75 1.09 -10.29
CA LEU A 292 -20.99 2.48 -10.65
C LEU A 292 -21.44 2.61 -12.08
N GLN A 293 -22.36 3.55 -12.31
CA GLN A 293 -22.74 3.89 -13.67
C GLN A 293 -21.61 4.71 -14.32
N PRO A 294 -21.02 4.20 -15.40
CA PRO A 294 -19.96 4.93 -16.07
C PRO A 294 -20.53 6.17 -16.76
N PRO A 295 -19.75 7.23 -16.91
CA PRO A 295 -20.16 8.41 -17.68
C PRO A 295 -20.57 8.02 -19.11
N ALA A 296 -21.50 8.78 -19.68
CA ALA A 296 -21.92 8.59 -21.06
C ALA A 296 -20.77 8.96 -22.01
N CYS A 297 -20.42 8.05 -22.91
CA CYS A 297 -19.35 8.24 -23.89
C CYS A 297 -19.94 8.24 -25.31
N PRO A 298 -20.54 9.37 -25.75
CA PRO A 298 -21.29 9.43 -27.00
C PRO A 298 -20.44 9.09 -28.23
N ASN A 299 -19.12 9.27 -28.16
CA ASN A 299 -18.17 9.05 -29.26
C ASN A 299 -17.38 7.73 -29.14
N ASN A 300 -17.75 6.83 -28.23
CA ASN A 300 -17.14 5.50 -28.12
C ASN A 300 -18.17 4.40 -27.85
N ALA A 301 -18.53 3.65 -28.91
CA ALA A 301 -19.45 2.51 -28.83
C ALA A 301 -18.74 1.15 -28.65
N ASN A 302 -17.40 1.14 -28.53
CA ASN A 302 -16.62 -0.10 -28.43
C ASN A 302 -16.90 -0.86 -27.13
N PRO A 303 -16.59 -2.18 -27.08
CA PRO A 303 -16.72 -2.95 -25.85
C PRO A 303 -15.86 -2.36 -24.71
N ARG A 304 -16.25 -2.66 -23.46
CA ARG A 304 -15.42 -2.36 -22.29
C ARG A 304 -14.29 -3.37 -22.18
N LEU A 305 -13.18 -2.95 -21.57
CA LEU A 305 -12.19 -3.90 -21.07
C LEU A 305 -12.86 -4.88 -20.10
N GLY A 306 -12.57 -6.17 -20.27
CA GLY A 306 -13.16 -7.24 -19.47
C GLY A 306 -14.69 -7.29 -19.49
N ALA A 307 -15.34 -6.92 -20.61
CA ALA A 307 -16.81 -6.95 -20.71
C ALA A 307 -17.43 -8.35 -20.48
N ASP A 308 -16.63 -9.41 -20.61
CA ASP A 308 -16.96 -10.81 -20.35
C ASP A 308 -16.61 -11.27 -18.92
N LYS A 309 -16.03 -10.39 -18.10
CA LYS A 309 -15.56 -10.70 -16.75
C LYS A 309 -16.37 -9.93 -15.71
N GLU A 310 -16.53 -10.55 -14.55
CA GLU A 310 -17.06 -9.84 -13.39
C GLU A 310 -16.01 -8.79 -12.93
N PRO A 311 -16.39 -7.52 -12.77
CA PRO A 311 -15.45 -6.48 -12.42
C PRO A 311 -14.90 -6.72 -11.02
N TYR A 312 -13.58 -6.58 -10.88
CA TYR A 312 -12.93 -6.61 -9.57
C TYR A 312 -13.10 -5.25 -8.89
N PRO A 313 -13.35 -5.22 -7.57
CA PRO A 313 -13.47 -3.95 -6.86
C PRO A 313 -12.15 -3.15 -6.90
N SER A 314 -12.25 -1.93 -7.38
CA SER A 314 -11.10 -1.02 -7.60
C SER A 314 -10.86 -0.08 -6.43
N LYS A 315 -11.86 0.09 -5.56
CA LYS A 315 -11.86 1.03 -4.45
C LYS A 315 -12.74 0.51 -3.32
N SER A 316 -12.43 0.87 -2.08
CA SER A 316 -13.36 0.70 -0.96
C SER A 316 -13.90 2.04 -0.48
N VAL A 317 -15.17 2.07 -0.11
CA VAL A 317 -15.83 3.22 0.52
C VAL A 317 -16.62 2.75 1.73
N MET A 318 -16.67 3.57 2.78
CA MET A 318 -17.52 3.28 3.92
C MET A 318 -18.99 3.59 3.59
N ALA A 319 -19.92 2.80 4.10
CA ALA A 319 -21.36 3.01 3.91
C ALA A 319 -21.80 4.40 4.40
N GLU A 320 -21.23 4.92 5.49
CA GLU A 320 -21.52 6.27 5.99
C GLU A 320 -21.04 7.37 5.05
N ASP A 321 -19.89 7.20 4.41
CA ASP A 321 -19.41 8.18 3.45
C ASP A 321 -20.30 8.16 2.21
N PHE A 322 -20.63 6.97 1.72
CA PHE A 322 -21.53 6.79 0.58
C PHE A 322 -22.94 7.37 0.83
N CYS A 323 -23.52 7.13 2.02
CA CYS A 323 -24.89 7.56 2.33
C CYS A 323 -25.01 9.02 2.81
N LEU A 324 -23.94 9.62 3.34
CA LEU A 324 -24.00 10.92 4.00
C LEU A 324 -23.18 12.02 3.29
N ASN A 325 -22.41 11.69 2.24
CA ASN A 325 -21.76 12.70 1.39
C ASN A 325 -22.45 12.82 0.04
N ASP A 326 -22.63 14.03 -0.47
CA ASP A 326 -23.38 14.27 -1.72
C ASP A 326 -22.58 14.06 -3.02
N ASP A 327 -21.24 14.00 -2.98
CA ASP A 327 -20.42 14.20 -4.19
C ASP A 327 -19.47 13.04 -4.55
N TYR A 328 -19.97 11.82 -4.67
CA TYR A 328 -19.19 10.73 -5.29
C TYR A 328 -19.44 10.66 -6.81
N PRO A 329 -18.39 10.77 -7.66
CA PRO A 329 -18.52 10.57 -9.10
C PRO A 329 -19.12 9.20 -9.43
N GLY A 330 -20.03 9.15 -10.42
CA GLY A 330 -20.68 7.90 -10.87
C GLY A 330 -21.80 7.37 -9.96
N VAL A 331 -22.00 7.97 -8.77
CA VAL A 331 -23.10 7.60 -7.86
C VAL A 331 -24.33 8.46 -8.15
N THR A 332 -25.37 7.84 -8.70
CA THR A 332 -26.64 8.54 -8.99
C THR A 332 -27.53 8.67 -7.75
N ALA A 333 -28.44 9.64 -7.77
CA ALA A 333 -29.47 9.77 -6.71
C ALA A 333 -30.34 8.50 -6.57
N ALA A 334 -30.59 7.79 -7.69
CA ALA A 334 -31.34 6.53 -7.68
C ALA A 334 -30.58 5.43 -6.94
N ILE A 335 -29.27 5.28 -7.19
CA ILE A 335 -28.41 4.33 -6.48
C ILE A 335 -28.42 4.62 -4.97
N ARG A 336 -28.29 5.89 -4.59
CA ARG A 336 -28.35 6.32 -3.18
C ARG A 336 -29.69 5.99 -2.54
N GLN A 337 -30.81 6.31 -3.18
CA GLN A 337 -32.15 6.01 -2.64
C GLN A 337 -32.40 4.50 -2.48
N GLN A 338 -31.84 3.68 -3.36
CA GLN A 338 -31.95 2.21 -3.25
C GLN A 338 -31.14 1.65 -2.09
N ARG A 339 -29.97 2.22 -1.84
CA ARG A 339 -28.97 1.74 -0.88
C ARG A 339 -29.12 2.36 0.51
N CYS A 340 -29.45 3.64 0.62
CA CYS A 340 -29.54 4.40 1.87
C CYS A 340 -31.01 4.57 2.26
N VAL A 341 -31.52 3.66 3.08
CA VAL A 341 -32.97 3.41 3.22
C VAL A 341 -33.63 4.26 4.30
N LEU A 342 -32.92 4.57 5.38
CA LEU A 342 -33.44 5.43 6.44
C LEU A 342 -32.92 6.86 6.24
N PRO A 343 -33.78 7.89 6.34
CA PRO A 343 -33.27 9.25 6.46
C PRO A 343 -32.35 9.29 7.68
N ALA A 344 -31.15 9.83 7.51
CA ALA A 344 -30.18 9.90 8.59
C ALA A 344 -30.80 10.72 9.75
N THR A 345 -30.99 10.07 10.88
CA THR A 345 -31.42 10.76 12.11
C THR A 345 -30.18 11.14 12.89
N SER A 346 -30.08 12.40 13.30
CA SER A 346 -28.96 12.91 14.09
C SER A 346 -29.43 13.20 15.51
N ARG A 347 -28.65 12.75 16.50
CA ARG A 347 -28.82 13.07 17.91
C ARG A 347 -27.52 13.68 18.43
N VAL A 348 -27.61 14.88 19.00
CA VAL A 348 -26.47 15.50 19.68
C VAL A 348 -26.14 14.71 20.94
N VAL A 349 -24.89 14.26 21.06
CA VAL A 349 -24.35 13.50 22.20
C VAL A 349 -23.65 14.44 23.17
N VAL A 350 -22.79 15.32 22.64
CA VAL A 350 -22.09 16.36 23.41
C VAL A 350 -22.25 17.67 22.67
N LYS A 351 -22.52 18.75 23.41
CA LYS A 351 -22.70 20.09 22.85
C LYS A 351 -21.92 21.12 23.64
N THR A 352 -21.22 21.98 22.93
CA THR A 352 -20.59 23.21 23.44
C THR A 352 -20.98 24.38 22.52
N PRO A 353 -20.63 25.62 22.87
CA PRO A 353 -20.84 26.76 21.97
C PRO A 353 -20.08 26.67 20.63
N HIS A 354 -18.94 25.95 20.58
CA HIS A 354 -18.03 25.94 19.42
C HIS A 354 -18.00 24.61 18.67
N TRP A 355 -18.37 23.51 19.33
CA TRP A 355 -18.36 22.19 18.73
C TRP A 355 -19.41 21.27 19.35
N GLN A 356 -19.85 20.28 18.59
CA GLN A 356 -20.74 19.24 19.08
C GLN A 356 -20.40 17.90 18.43
N ILE A 357 -20.64 16.82 19.15
CA ILE A 357 -20.57 15.46 18.59
C ILE A 357 -21.98 14.95 18.42
N GLU A 358 -22.27 14.46 17.22
CA GLU A 358 -23.57 13.92 16.84
C GLU A 358 -23.45 12.42 16.58
N ALA A 359 -24.40 11.66 17.11
CA ALA A 359 -24.65 10.29 16.72
C ALA A 359 -25.63 10.28 15.55
N LEU A 360 -25.25 9.69 14.42
CA LEU A 360 -26.09 9.50 13.26
C LEU A 360 -26.50 8.05 13.14
N ARG A 361 -27.79 7.84 12.93
CA ARG A 361 -28.35 6.55 12.58
C ARG A 361 -28.90 6.59 11.17
N PHE A 362 -28.44 5.67 10.34
CA PHE A 362 -28.94 5.43 9.00
C PHE A 362 -29.03 3.92 8.75
N ALA A 363 -29.66 3.50 7.67
CA ALA A 363 -29.63 2.10 7.26
C ALA A 363 -29.10 1.96 5.84
N TYR A 364 -28.21 1.01 5.66
CA TYR A 364 -27.68 0.62 4.37
C TYR A 364 -28.30 -0.71 3.92
N ARG A 365 -28.72 -0.82 2.67
CA ARG A 365 -29.26 -2.03 2.06
C ARG A 365 -28.27 -2.63 1.06
N PRO A 366 -27.68 -3.79 1.39
CA PRO A 366 -26.77 -4.49 0.48
C PRO A 366 -27.43 -4.94 -0.83
N GLN A 367 -26.64 -5.15 -1.88
CA GLN A 367 -27.11 -5.56 -3.22
C GLN A 367 -27.88 -6.88 -3.22
N ASN A 368 -27.45 -7.86 -2.45
CA ASN A 368 -27.93 -9.24 -2.54
C ASN A 368 -29.24 -9.50 -1.77
N GLY A 369 -30.14 -8.52 -1.69
CA GLY A 369 -31.46 -8.69 -1.08
C GLY A 369 -31.45 -8.89 0.44
N LYS A 370 -30.35 -8.55 1.12
CA LYS A 370 -30.27 -8.56 2.59
C LYS A 370 -31.17 -7.46 3.17
N ALA A 371 -31.70 -7.70 4.37
CA ALA A 371 -32.41 -6.68 5.14
C ALA A 371 -31.52 -5.44 5.31
N PRO A 372 -32.10 -4.21 5.36
CA PRO A 372 -31.34 -3.02 5.71
C PRO A 372 -30.62 -3.21 7.04
N ILE A 373 -29.34 -2.86 7.06
CA ILE A 373 -28.48 -2.94 8.24
C ILE A 373 -28.41 -1.52 8.81
N GLU A 374 -28.86 -1.36 10.06
CA GLU A 374 -28.74 -0.08 10.76
C GLU A 374 -27.27 0.20 11.09
N GLN A 375 -26.86 1.44 10.94
CA GLN A 375 -25.49 1.90 11.16
C GLN A 375 -25.54 3.07 12.13
N LEU A 376 -24.79 2.96 13.22
CA LEU A 376 -24.55 4.05 14.15
C LEU A 376 -23.14 4.59 13.92
N VAL A 377 -23.05 5.84 13.50
CA VAL A 377 -21.77 6.54 13.31
C VAL A 377 -21.76 7.84 14.10
N TYR A 378 -20.56 8.37 14.33
CA TYR A 378 -20.39 9.64 15.03
C TYR A 378 -19.71 10.63 14.11
N GLN A 379 -20.11 11.89 14.21
CA GLN A 379 -19.43 12.99 13.54
C GLN A 379 -19.21 14.15 14.50
N LEU A 380 -18.09 14.82 14.30
CA LEU A 380 -17.71 16.03 15.00
C LEU A 380 -18.09 17.23 14.13
N ARG A 381 -18.90 18.13 14.68
CA ARG A 381 -19.26 19.40 14.04
C ARG A 381 -18.54 20.55 14.72
N GLN A 382 -17.88 21.39 13.93
CA GLN A 382 -17.22 22.63 14.35
C GLN A 382 -17.70 23.76 13.43
N GLY A 383 -18.70 24.53 13.88
CA GLY A 383 -19.40 25.48 13.01
C GLY A 383 -20.12 24.77 11.85
N GLN A 384 -19.75 25.11 10.62
CA GLN A 384 -20.29 24.48 9.40
C GLN A 384 -19.52 23.22 8.98
N THR A 385 -18.32 23.01 9.53
CA THR A 385 -17.48 21.86 9.19
C THR A 385 -17.97 20.61 9.92
N VAL A 386 -18.07 19.50 9.19
CA VAL A 386 -18.45 18.19 9.72
C VAL A 386 -17.34 17.20 9.40
N ASN A 387 -16.78 16.58 10.43
CA ASN A 387 -15.71 15.60 10.32
C ASN A 387 -16.20 14.25 10.85
N ARG A 388 -16.10 13.19 10.04
CA ARG A 388 -16.36 11.79 10.47
C ARG A 388 -15.08 11.04 10.84
N ALA A 389 -13.94 11.72 10.72
CA ALA A 389 -12.64 11.27 11.19
C ALA A 389 -11.97 12.38 12.03
N ILE A 390 -11.04 11.98 12.88
CA ILE A 390 -10.10 12.88 13.60
C ILE A 390 -8.68 12.42 13.29
N ALA A 391 -7.72 13.34 13.34
CA ALA A 391 -6.31 12.97 13.19
C ALA A 391 -5.85 12.12 14.39
N GLY A 392 -5.23 10.98 14.09
CA GLY A 392 -4.49 10.16 15.06
C GLY A 392 -3.16 10.78 15.44
N ASP A 393 -2.47 10.17 16.40
CA ASP A 393 -1.14 10.62 16.82
C ASP A 393 -0.10 10.49 15.68
N GLY A 394 -0.28 9.49 14.81
CA GLY A 394 0.51 9.29 13.59
C GLY A 394 0.10 10.15 12.38
N GLY A 395 -0.95 10.98 12.53
CA GLY A 395 -1.49 11.83 11.46
C GLY A 395 -2.49 11.16 10.51
N GLU A 396 -2.87 9.90 10.76
CA GLU A 396 -3.88 9.18 10.01
C GLU A 396 -5.32 9.63 10.36
N ASP A 397 -6.26 9.41 9.44
CA ASP A 397 -7.68 9.72 9.65
C ASP A 397 -8.37 8.60 10.44
N LEU A 398 -8.61 8.82 11.73
CA LEU A 398 -9.27 7.87 12.62
C LEU A 398 -10.79 8.07 12.65
N ARG A 399 -11.54 7.02 12.32
CA ARG A 399 -13.02 7.06 12.31
C ARG A 399 -13.58 6.95 13.71
N LEU A 400 -14.50 7.83 14.09
CA LEU A 400 -15.11 7.81 15.42
C LEU A 400 -15.98 6.55 15.58
N ARG A 401 -15.61 5.68 16.52
CA ARG A 401 -16.33 4.44 16.78
C ARG A 401 -17.23 4.56 17.99
N GLU A 402 -16.70 4.92 19.15
CA GLU A 402 -17.48 5.02 20.37
C GLU A 402 -17.32 6.42 20.93
N VAL A 403 -18.42 7.04 21.37
CA VAL A 403 -18.39 8.34 22.00
C VAL A 403 -19.18 8.26 23.29
N LEU A 404 -18.50 8.56 24.40
CA LEU A 404 -19.10 8.56 25.73
C LEU A 404 -19.03 9.97 26.33
N PRO A 405 -20.16 10.65 26.60
CA PRO A 405 -20.15 11.90 27.34
C PRO A 405 -19.66 11.67 28.77
N ILE A 406 -18.66 12.44 29.21
CA ILE A 406 -18.08 12.34 30.56
C ILE A 406 -18.14 13.67 31.33
N GLY A 407 -18.97 14.60 30.90
CA GLY A 407 -19.14 15.89 31.57
C GLY A 407 -19.67 16.95 30.63
N GLU A 408 -19.92 18.14 31.16
CA GLU A 408 -20.33 19.28 30.34
C GLU A 408 -19.22 19.63 29.34
N GLY A 409 -19.53 19.50 28.04
CA GLY A 409 -18.57 19.76 26.97
C GLY A 409 -17.37 18.82 26.94
N GLN A 410 -17.50 17.60 27.48
CA GLN A 410 -16.43 16.60 27.50
C GLN A 410 -16.91 15.23 27.02
N ALA A 411 -16.06 14.52 26.27
CA ALA A 411 -16.33 13.17 25.82
C ALA A 411 -15.06 12.32 25.81
N LEU A 412 -15.22 11.01 25.96
CA LEU A 412 -14.25 10.03 25.51
C LEU A 412 -14.60 9.61 24.09
N ILE A 413 -13.60 9.52 23.22
CA ILE A 413 -13.74 9.09 21.84
C ILE A 413 -12.82 7.90 21.62
N LYS A 414 -13.39 6.73 21.36
CA LYS A 414 -12.67 5.58 20.81
C LYS A 414 -12.76 5.67 19.29
N ALA A 415 -11.66 5.98 18.62
CA ALA A 415 -11.57 6.08 17.17
C ALA A 415 -10.82 4.87 16.57
N ARG A 416 -11.07 4.53 15.30
CA ARG A 416 -10.46 3.39 14.60
C ARG A 416 -9.59 3.88 13.44
N GLY A 417 -8.33 3.48 13.43
CA GLY A 417 -7.41 3.58 12.30
C GLY A 417 -7.30 2.25 11.56
N ASP A 418 -6.25 2.09 10.75
CA ASP A 418 -6.00 0.87 9.97
C ASP A 418 -5.31 -0.24 10.78
N GLY A 419 -4.58 0.10 11.84
CA GLY A 419 -3.85 -0.86 12.68
C GLY A 419 -4.35 -1.04 14.12
N ALA A 420 -5.13 -0.07 14.64
CA ALA A 420 -5.52 -0.02 16.03
C ALA A 420 -6.75 0.88 16.25
N TYR A 421 -7.31 0.82 17.44
CA TYR A 421 -8.13 1.89 17.98
C TYR A 421 -7.27 2.89 18.75
N GLU A 422 -7.70 4.14 18.84
CA GLU A 422 -7.11 5.13 19.72
C GLU A 422 -8.20 5.75 20.59
N LEU A 423 -7.85 6.02 21.84
CA LEU A 423 -8.72 6.61 22.83
C LEU A 423 -8.31 8.06 23.08
N PHE A 424 -9.28 8.97 22.95
CA PHE A 424 -9.09 10.40 23.14
C PHE A 424 -10.02 10.94 24.21
N HIS A 425 -9.54 11.94 24.95
CA HIS A 425 -10.36 12.87 25.72
C HIS A 425 -10.61 14.12 24.88
N ALA A 426 -11.88 14.33 24.52
CA ALA A 426 -12.35 15.53 23.87
C ALA A 426 -12.88 16.52 24.91
N TYR A 427 -12.34 17.74 24.93
CA TYR A 427 -12.75 18.80 25.85
C TYR A 427 -12.60 20.18 25.22
N SER A 428 -13.11 21.21 25.90
CA SER A 428 -12.90 22.61 25.49
C SER A 428 -11.77 23.23 26.31
N ASP A 429 -10.81 23.87 25.64
CA ASP A 429 -9.82 24.69 26.35
C ASP A 429 -10.45 25.97 26.92
N GLY A 430 -9.65 26.80 27.60
CA GLY A 430 -10.12 28.05 28.20
C GLY A 430 -10.72 29.06 27.20
N ALA A 431 -10.49 28.90 25.90
CA ALA A 431 -11.08 29.70 24.83
C ALA A 431 -12.30 29.04 24.17
N GLY A 432 -12.75 27.89 24.68
CA GLY A 432 -13.87 27.13 24.14
C GLY A 432 -13.52 26.29 22.91
N LYS A 433 -12.24 26.21 22.52
CA LYS A 433 -11.81 25.44 21.34
C LYS A 433 -11.70 23.95 21.71
N LEU A 434 -12.14 23.08 20.80
CA LEU A 434 -11.96 21.64 20.94
C LEU A 434 -10.47 21.28 21.07
N ARG A 435 -10.16 20.49 22.08
CA ARG A 435 -8.91 19.76 22.27
C ARG A 435 -9.21 18.27 22.26
N LEU A 436 -8.34 17.53 21.57
CA LEU A 436 -8.30 16.08 21.59
C LEU A 436 -6.98 15.70 22.25
N GLN A 437 -7.05 15.17 23.46
CA GLN A 437 -5.90 14.60 24.14
C GLN A 437 -5.89 13.10 23.87
N HIS A 438 -4.86 12.61 23.18
CA HIS A 438 -4.61 11.18 23.07
C HIS A 438 -4.33 10.61 24.46
N LEU A 439 -4.96 9.48 24.77
CA LEU A 439 -4.80 8.77 26.04
C LEU A 439 -4.10 7.42 25.83
N GLU A 440 -4.54 6.65 24.84
CA GLU A 440 -4.04 5.29 24.63
C GLU A 440 -4.28 4.77 23.22
N THR A 441 -3.41 3.88 22.75
CA THR A 441 -3.61 3.05 21.56
C THR A 441 -4.04 1.64 21.97
N LEU A 442 -5.23 1.22 21.52
CA LEU A 442 -5.84 -0.07 21.83
C LEU A 442 -5.74 -1.01 20.62
N SER A 443 -5.28 -2.25 20.82
CA SER A 443 -5.29 -3.27 19.75
C SER A 443 -6.71 -3.58 19.26
N TYR A 444 -6.80 -4.16 18.06
CA TYR A 444 -8.03 -4.78 17.59
C TYR A 444 -8.53 -5.89 18.54
N SER A 445 -9.83 -6.20 18.44
CA SER A 445 -10.63 -6.88 19.49
C SER A 445 -10.50 -6.21 20.86
N SER A 446 -10.89 -4.94 20.95
CA SER A 446 -10.88 -4.18 22.21
C SER A 446 -12.27 -4.12 22.82
N SER A 447 -12.38 -4.46 24.11
CA SER A 447 -13.65 -4.36 24.85
C SER A 447 -14.27 -2.97 24.70
N PRO A 448 -15.61 -2.85 24.71
CA PRO A 448 -16.30 -1.56 24.80
C PRO A 448 -15.85 -0.76 26.02
N LEU A 449 -16.19 0.54 26.06
CA LEU A 449 -16.01 1.34 27.26
C LEU A 449 -17.04 0.92 28.30
N ASP A 450 -16.57 0.37 29.42
CA ASP A 450 -17.43 -0.05 30.51
C ASP A 450 -17.73 1.11 31.45
N THR A 451 -19.01 1.46 31.54
CA THR A 451 -19.53 2.54 32.39
C THR A 451 -20.43 2.02 33.51
N SER A 452 -20.35 0.73 33.83
CA SER A 452 -21.20 0.07 34.82
C SER A 452 -21.02 0.59 36.25
N LYS A 453 -19.88 1.25 36.54
CA LYS A 453 -19.60 1.92 37.81
C LYS A 453 -19.76 3.44 37.65
N PRO A 454 -20.70 4.09 38.36
CA PRO A 454 -20.89 5.54 38.28
C PRO A 454 -19.61 6.32 38.59
N GLY A 455 -19.30 7.33 37.77
CA GLY A 455 -18.11 8.17 37.92
C GLY A 455 -16.83 7.59 37.32
N TRP A 456 -16.88 6.37 36.77
CA TRP A 456 -15.72 5.65 36.23
C TRP A 456 -16.01 5.07 34.85
N VAL A 457 -14.97 4.98 34.04
CA VAL A 457 -14.98 4.31 32.73
C VAL A 457 -13.77 3.40 32.66
N TYR A 458 -13.97 2.15 32.25
CA TYR A 458 -12.90 1.17 32.19
C TYR A 458 -12.84 0.47 30.83
N GLN A 459 -11.63 0.32 30.31
CA GLN A 459 -11.35 -0.44 29.09
C GLN A 459 -10.48 -1.63 29.51
N ARG A 460 -11.10 -2.81 29.69
CA ARG A 460 -10.45 -3.96 30.32
C ARG A 460 -9.31 -4.56 29.51
N SER A 461 -9.46 -4.67 28.20
CA SER A 461 -8.46 -5.36 27.37
C SER A 461 -7.09 -4.68 27.37
N ARG A 462 -7.03 -3.36 27.57
CA ARG A 462 -5.78 -2.61 27.79
C ARG A 462 -5.57 -2.15 29.23
N GLY A 463 -6.56 -2.33 30.09
CA GLY A 463 -6.46 -1.96 31.49
C GLY A 463 -6.40 -0.46 31.71
N VAL A 464 -7.21 0.30 30.97
CA VAL A 464 -7.29 1.76 31.08
C VAL A 464 -8.47 2.13 31.97
N LEU A 465 -8.21 2.87 33.04
CA LEU A 465 -9.23 3.38 33.95
C LEU A 465 -9.30 4.92 33.86
N ILE A 466 -10.51 5.43 33.75
CA ILE A 466 -10.79 6.86 33.66
C ILE A 466 -11.78 7.25 34.75
N LYS A 467 -11.42 8.28 35.51
CA LYS A 467 -12.32 8.96 36.43
C LYS A 467 -12.98 10.11 35.68
N ILE A 468 -14.30 10.20 35.76
CA ILE A 468 -15.10 11.19 35.03
C ILE A 468 -14.92 12.58 35.64
N GLN A 469 -14.98 12.70 36.97
CA GLN A 469 -14.88 14.00 37.66
C GLN A 469 -14.17 13.87 39.03
N PRO A 470 -13.09 14.65 39.30
CA PRO A 470 -12.30 15.35 38.30
C PRO A 470 -11.74 14.35 37.27
N PHE A 471 -11.55 14.81 36.03
CA PHE A 471 -11.00 13.97 34.99
C PHE A 471 -9.63 13.41 35.41
N GLY A 472 -9.48 12.09 35.32
CA GLY A 472 -8.22 11.41 35.60
C GLY A 472 -8.09 10.17 34.73
N PHE A 473 -6.88 9.86 34.30
CA PHE A 473 -6.56 8.72 33.45
C PHE A 473 -5.43 7.91 34.08
N GLU A 474 -5.60 6.60 34.16
CA GLU A 474 -4.63 5.69 34.75
C GLU A 474 -4.56 4.36 33.98
N ARG A 475 -3.33 3.86 33.77
CA ARG A 475 -3.08 2.49 33.29
C ARG A 475 -3.00 1.55 34.49
N VAL A 476 -4.02 0.73 34.65
CA VAL A 476 -4.20 -0.15 35.81
C VAL A 476 -4.14 -1.64 35.48
N GLY A 477 -4.03 -2.00 34.19
CA GLY A 477 -4.00 -3.39 33.73
C GLY A 477 -5.38 -4.05 33.74
N SER A 478 -5.49 -5.23 33.13
CA SER A 478 -6.79 -5.94 32.94
C SER A 478 -7.38 -6.53 34.22
N GLY A 479 -6.59 -6.55 35.31
CA GLY A 479 -6.91 -7.18 36.59
C GLY A 479 -7.73 -6.33 37.57
N LEU A 480 -8.30 -5.20 37.16
CA LEU A 480 -9.17 -4.41 38.04
C LEU A 480 -10.46 -5.18 38.41
N LEU A 481 -10.74 -5.28 39.69
CA LEU A 481 -11.88 -6.03 40.25
C LEU A 481 -12.98 -5.09 40.76
N ASP A 482 -12.65 -4.07 41.53
CA ASP A 482 -13.62 -3.12 42.11
C ASP A 482 -12.97 -1.76 42.40
N ILE A 483 -13.80 -0.75 42.59
CA ILE A 483 -13.43 0.62 42.95
C ILE A 483 -14.25 1.05 44.17
N ARG A 484 -13.57 1.45 45.24
CA ARG A 484 -14.16 1.85 46.53
C ARG A 484 -13.67 3.25 46.91
N GLY A 485 -14.44 4.26 46.53
CA GLY A 485 -13.99 5.66 46.63
C GLY A 485 -12.86 5.90 45.64
N GLU A 486 -11.67 6.23 46.14
CA GLU A 486 -10.44 6.34 45.36
C GLU A 486 -9.57 5.08 45.43
N GLU A 487 -9.98 4.04 46.17
CA GLU A 487 -9.22 2.79 46.24
C GLU A 487 -9.62 1.84 45.13
N LEU A 488 -8.63 1.28 44.47
CA LEU A 488 -8.74 0.31 43.42
C LEU A 488 -8.36 -1.06 43.99
N LEU A 489 -9.18 -2.07 43.71
CA LEU A 489 -8.92 -3.45 44.09
C LEU A 489 -8.55 -4.25 42.85
N PHE A 490 -7.38 -4.87 42.89
CA PHE A 490 -6.80 -5.57 41.76
C PHE A 490 -6.53 -7.03 42.07
N GLN A 491 -6.43 -7.79 40.99
CA GLN A 491 -5.73 -9.05 40.95
C GLN A 491 -4.54 -9.00 40.01
N TYR A 492 -3.53 -9.80 40.35
CA TYR A 492 -2.52 -10.23 39.40
C TYR A 492 -1.96 -11.60 39.79
N VAL A 493 -1.36 -12.29 38.82
CA VAL A 493 -0.67 -13.55 39.05
C VAL A 493 0.80 -13.23 39.34
N ASN A 494 1.31 -13.70 40.48
CA ASN A 494 2.73 -13.58 40.80
C ASN A 494 3.50 -14.72 40.11
N ASP A 495 4.26 -14.40 39.07
CA ASP A 495 5.03 -15.38 38.28
C ASP A 495 6.02 -16.22 39.12
N GLY A 496 6.54 -15.67 40.20
CA GLY A 496 7.51 -16.35 41.07
C GLY A 496 6.87 -17.39 42.00
N SER A 497 5.71 -17.09 42.55
CA SER A 497 5.00 -17.98 43.50
C SER A 497 3.83 -18.73 42.86
N LYS A 498 3.49 -18.44 41.61
CA LYS A 498 2.31 -18.93 40.88
C LYS A 498 1.01 -18.77 41.67
N GLY A 499 0.89 -17.69 42.44
CA GLY A 499 -0.28 -17.46 43.31
C GLY A 499 -1.09 -16.25 42.84
N LEU A 500 -2.40 -16.28 43.06
CA LEU A 500 -3.25 -15.10 42.93
C LEU A 500 -2.87 -14.12 44.04
N MET A 501 -2.49 -12.91 43.65
CA MET A 501 -2.33 -11.79 44.56
C MET A 501 -3.47 -10.80 44.36
N LEU A 502 -4.15 -10.48 45.45
CA LEU A 502 -5.10 -9.39 45.53
C LEU A 502 -4.43 -8.21 46.22
N ILE A 503 -4.59 -7.02 45.64
CA ILE A 503 -3.97 -5.82 46.16
C ILE A 503 -4.93 -4.64 46.11
N SER A 504 -4.84 -3.76 47.10
CA SER A 504 -5.48 -2.46 47.06
C SER A 504 -4.47 -1.34 46.86
N MET A 505 -4.78 -0.40 45.98
CA MET A 505 -3.97 0.80 45.72
C MET A 505 -4.87 2.01 45.50
N PRO A 506 -4.44 3.23 45.85
CA PRO A 506 -5.18 4.44 45.49
C PRO A 506 -5.11 4.69 43.98
N PHE A 507 -6.17 5.27 43.42
CA PHE A 507 -6.18 5.82 42.07
C PHE A 507 -5.17 6.97 41.98
N GLN A 508 -4.28 6.90 41.01
CA GLN A 508 -3.23 7.87 40.74
C GLN A 508 -3.22 8.21 39.25
N PRO A 509 -3.86 9.32 38.84
CA PRO A 509 -3.85 9.70 37.44
C PRO A 509 -2.42 10.03 36.98
N GLU A 510 -2.10 9.74 35.71
CA GLU A 510 -0.77 9.95 35.16
C GLU A 510 -0.29 11.41 35.26
N PRO A 511 1.04 11.63 35.42
CA PRO A 511 2.12 10.64 35.47
C PRO A 511 2.26 9.95 36.84
N GLN A 512 2.42 8.63 36.84
CA GLN A 512 2.57 7.80 38.06
C GLN A 512 4.01 7.76 38.59
N ALA A 513 4.18 7.56 39.90
CA ALA A 513 5.48 7.16 40.47
C ALA A 513 5.69 5.65 40.29
N PRO A 514 6.92 5.18 39.98
CA PRO A 514 7.18 3.77 39.78
C PRO A 514 7.05 2.98 41.10
N GLY A 515 6.16 1.98 41.08
CA GLY A 515 6.13 0.92 42.07
C GLY A 515 4.96 0.99 43.05
N VAL A 516 4.54 -0.20 43.46
CA VAL A 516 3.62 -0.39 44.57
C VAL A 516 4.43 -0.33 45.86
N GLY A 517 4.12 0.59 46.77
CA GLY A 517 4.73 0.63 48.10
C GLY A 517 4.64 -0.72 48.82
N ASP A 518 5.66 -1.06 49.60
CA ASP A 518 5.70 -2.30 50.39
C ASP A 518 4.59 -2.37 51.46
N ASP A 519 3.97 -1.22 51.76
CA ASP A 519 2.88 -1.02 52.72
C ASP A 519 1.47 -1.18 52.12
N ALA A 520 1.34 -1.37 50.80
CA ALA A 520 0.05 -1.59 50.16
C ALA A 520 -0.64 -2.85 50.71
N PRO A 521 -1.94 -2.80 51.07
CA PRO A 521 -2.64 -3.99 51.55
C PRO A 521 -2.69 -5.10 50.50
N ARG A 522 -2.16 -6.28 50.84
CA ARG A 522 -2.07 -7.44 49.96
C ARG A 522 -2.64 -8.68 50.64
N TYR A 523 -3.27 -9.52 49.85
CA TYR A 523 -3.65 -10.87 50.22
C TYR A 523 -3.16 -11.83 49.14
N GLN A 524 -2.37 -12.83 49.54
CA GLN A 524 -1.84 -13.83 48.63
C GLN A 524 -2.48 -15.17 48.93
N LEU A 525 -3.11 -15.75 47.92
CA LEU A 525 -3.54 -17.14 47.95
C LEU A 525 -2.38 -18.00 47.45
N SER A 526 -1.81 -18.81 48.33
CA SER A 526 -0.70 -19.70 48.00
C SER A 526 -1.18 -20.88 47.15
N ALA A 527 -0.53 -21.12 46.02
CA ALA A 527 -0.82 -22.18 45.07
C ALA A 527 0.03 -23.43 45.37
N GLY A 528 -0.37 -24.20 46.37
CA GLY A 528 0.29 -25.46 46.73
C GLY A 528 0.03 -26.66 45.80
N CYS A 529 -0.67 -26.50 44.65
CA CYS A 529 -1.23 -27.62 43.88
C CYS A 529 -1.17 -27.38 42.33
N ARG A 530 0.03 -27.37 41.71
CA ARG A 530 0.45 -27.08 40.29
C ARG A 530 -0.58 -27.09 39.12
N LEU A 531 -0.41 -26.06 38.25
CA LEU A 531 -0.87 -25.76 36.86
C LEU A 531 -0.90 -26.85 35.76
N ALA A 532 -0.42 -28.08 35.98
CA ALA A 532 -0.24 -29.03 34.87
C ALA A 532 -1.50 -29.80 34.47
N ASP A 533 -2.45 -29.98 35.41
CA ASP A 533 -3.54 -30.96 35.26
C ASP A 533 -4.92 -30.34 35.01
N ASP A 534 -5.07 -29.02 35.18
CA ASP A 534 -6.33 -28.30 34.97
C ASP A 534 -6.04 -26.82 34.64
N PRO A 535 -5.95 -26.42 33.36
CA PRO A 535 -5.65 -25.03 33.00
C PRO A 535 -6.66 -24.00 33.54
N ASP A 536 -7.79 -24.46 34.10
CA ASP A 536 -8.87 -23.66 34.65
C ASP A 536 -8.98 -23.75 36.20
N TRP A 537 -8.02 -24.39 36.91
CA TRP A 537 -8.13 -24.62 38.37
C TRP A 537 -7.80 -23.40 39.24
N GLU A 538 -6.96 -22.50 38.75
CA GLU A 538 -6.81 -21.18 39.35
C GLU A 538 -7.88 -20.29 38.71
N LEU A 539 -8.90 -19.91 39.50
CA LEU A 539 -9.69 -18.71 39.28
C LEU A 539 -10.79 -18.77 38.21
N ALA A 540 -12.05 -18.93 38.64
CA ALA A 540 -13.16 -18.31 37.91
C ALA A 540 -13.15 -16.80 38.16
N VAL A 541 -12.04 -16.11 37.82
CA VAL A 541 -11.97 -14.65 37.85
C VAL A 541 -12.95 -14.07 36.86
N PRO A 542 -13.34 -12.80 37.02
CA PRO A 542 -14.21 -12.16 36.06
C PRO A 542 -13.63 -12.35 34.66
N ALA A 543 -14.47 -12.78 33.71
CA ALA A 543 -14.06 -13.01 32.35
C ALA A 543 -13.42 -11.73 31.75
N ALA A 544 -12.61 -11.90 30.70
CA ALA A 544 -11.90 -10.78 30.07
C ALA A 544 -12.82 -9.68 29.51
N ASP A 545 -14.12 -9.97 29.36
CA ASP A 545 -15.20 -9.08 28.94
C ASP A 545 -16.13 -8.66 30.08
N ALA A 546 -15.88 -9.08 31.33
CA ALA A 546 -16.71 -8.72 32.48
C ALA A 546 -16.63 -7.22 32.81
N THR A 547 -17.78 -6.63 33.10
CA THR A 547 -17.91 -5.26 33.58
C THR A 547 -17.32 -5.09 35.00
N LEU A 548 -17.06 -3.85 35.42
CA LEU A 548 -16.65 -3.47 36.76
C LEU A 548 -17.68 -3.90 37.78
N THR A 549 -18.97 -3.76 37.49
CA THR A 549 -20.04 -4.21 38.39
C THR A 549 -20.05 -5.73 38.56
N GLU A 550 -19.87 -6.49 37.48
CA GLU A 550 -19.77 -7.96 37.57
C GLU A 550 -18.52 -8.41 38.32
N SER A 551 -17.40 -7.72 38.09
CA SER A 551 -16.13 -7.97 38.78
C SER A 551 -16.20 -7.65 40.26
N ALA A 552 -16.86 -6.54 40.62
CA ALA A 552 -17.08 -6.13 42.00
C ALA A 552 -18.03 -7.09 42.72
N ALA A 553 -19.06 -7.58 42.03
CA ALA A 553 -19.95 -8.60 42.56
C ALA A 553 -19.22 -9.93 42.78
N TRP A 554 -18.32 -10.31 41.86
CA TRP A 554 -17.45 -11.48 42.05
C TRP A 554 -16.55 -11.32 43.28
N PHE A 555 -15.89 -10.17 43.42
CA PHE A 555 -15.04 -9.90 44.58
C PHE A 555 -15.84 -10.01 45.88
N SER A 556 -16.98 -9.34 45.95
CA SER A 556 -17.83 -9.27 47.14
C SER A 556 -18.46 -10.62 47.54
N ARG A 557 -18.56 -11.58 46.61
CA ARG A 557 -19.03 -12.95 46.90
C ARG A 557 -17.97 -13.84 47.54
N ASN A 558 -16.70 -13.46 47.47
CA ASN A 558 -15.59 -14.31 47.90
C ASN A 558 -14.70 -13.64 48.94
N PHE A 559 -14.70 -12.30 49.03
CA PHE A 559 -13.77 -11.56 49.87
C PHE A 559 -14.47 -10.42 50.62
N ASP A 560 -14.07 -10.24 51.87
CA ASP A 560 -14.28 -9.02 52.64
C ASP A 560 -13.14 -8.04 52.39
N TYR A 561 -13.45 -6.75 52.45
CA TYR A 561 -12.43 -5.70 52.38
C TYR A 561 -12.72 -4.56 53.35
N THR A 562 -11.75 -4.27 54.22
CA THR A 562 -11.76 -3.12 55.14
C THR A 562 -10.61 -2.16 54.82
N ASN A 563 -10.94 -0.99 54.28
CA ASN A 563 -9.98 0.01 53.80
C ASN A 563 -8.79 0.28 54.75
N GLY A 564 -7.57 0.34 54.18
CA GLY A 564 -6.43 1.05 54.77
C GLY A 564 -5.52 0.29 55.75
N LYS A 565 -5.52 -1.04 55.80
CA LYS A 565 -4.62 -1.82 56.69
C LYS A 565 -4.05 -3.09 56.03
N PRO A 566 -2.82 -3.51 56.35
CA PRO A 566 -2.33 -4.86 56.00
C PRO A 566 -3.31 -5.93 56.50
N GLY A 567 -3.66 -6.90 55.64
CA GLY A 567 -4.69 -7.91 55.95
C GLY A 567 -6.14 -7.43 55.78
N SER A 568 -6.36 -6.29 55.12
CA SER A 568 -7.68 -5.73 54.84
C SER A 568 -8.53 -6.60 53.92
N ILE A 569 -7.93 -7.38 53.03
CA ILE A 569 -8.59 -8.31 52.12
C ILE A 569 -8.62 -9.68 52.79
N VAL A 570 -9.81 -10.21 53.06
CA VAL A 570 -10.01 -11.48 53.76
C VAL A 570 -10.92 -12.39 52.95
N LEU A 571 -10.52 -13.63 52.72
CA LEU A 571 -11.35 -14.63 52.07
C LEU A 571 -12.53 -15.03 52.97
N HIS A 572 -13.74 -15.07 52.40
CA HIS A 572 -14.95 -15.56 53.07
C HIS A 572 -14.83 -17.04 53.43
N LYS A 573 -15.42 -17.47 54.54
CA LYS A 573 -15.45 -18.89 54.93
C LYS A 573 -16.35 -19.73 54.01
N ASP A 574 -17.38 -19.12 53.44
CA ASP A 574 -18.37 -19.68 52.52
C ASP A 574 -18.13 -19.25 51.07
N HIS A 575 -16.88 -18.90 50.74
CA HIS A 575 -16.49 -18.52 49.38
C HIS A 575 -16.91 -19.58 48.35
N GLN A 576 -17.15 -19.15 47.11
CA GLN A 576 -17.52 -20.05 46.00
C GLN A 576 -16.35 -20.38 45.08
N LEU A 577 -15.12 -19.99 45.46
CA LEU A 577 -13.91 -20.41 44.74
C LEU A 577 -13.83 -21.93 44.72
N ARG A 578 -13.62 -22.49 43.52
CA ARG A 578 -13.43 -23.94 43.35
C ARG A 578 -12.06 -24.31 43.94
N VAL A 579 -12.04 -25.18 44.93
CA VAL A 579 -10.82 -25.71 45.54
C VAL A 579 -10.78 -27.22 45.31
N LYS A 580 -9.61 -27.76 44.93
CA LYS A 580 -9.39 -29.21 44.88
C LYS A 580 -9.50 -29.81 46.29
N LEU A 581 -10.14 -30.96 46.43
CA LEU A 581 -10.16 -31.72 47.69
C LEU A 581 -8.73 -31.87 48.24
N GLY A 582 -8.46 -31.29 49.42
CA GLY A 582 -7.17 -31.37 50.12
C GLY A 582 -6.29 -30.11 50.11
N CYS A 583 -6.69 -28.99 49.48
CA CYS A 583 -5.90 -27.74 49.45
C CYS A 583 -6.65 -26.56 50.16
N GLY A 584 -7.17 -26.75 51.39
CA GLY A 584 -7.93 -25.72 52.15
C GLY A 584 -7.07 -24.87 53.11
N PRO A 585 -7.59 -23.76 53.68
CA PRO A 585 -6.84 -22.92 54.61
C PRO A 585 -6.42 -23.64 55.91
N ASP A 586 -7.05 -24.79 56.22
CA ASP A 586 -6.73 -25.63 57.38
C ASP A 586 -5.75 -26.78 57.07
N SER A 587 -5.24 -26.91 55.85
CA SER A 587 -4.15 -27.85 55.54
C SER A 587 -2.78 -27.19 55.71
N GLN A 588 -2.35 -27.06 56.97
CA GLN A 588 -0.92 -27.08 57.33
C GLN A 588 -0.48 -28.53 57.58
#